data_AF-A0A952TXS6-F1
#
_entry.id   AF-A0A952TXS6-F1
#
_cell.length_a   1.000
_cell.length_b   1.000
_cell.length_c   1.000
_cell.angle_alpha   90.00
_cell.angle_beta   90.00
_cell.angle_gamma   90.00
#
_symmetry.space_group_name_H-M   'P 1'
#
loop_
_entity.id
_entity.type
_entity.pdbx_description
1 polymer ?
#
loop_
_entity_poly.entity_id
_entity_poly.type
_entity_poly.pdbx_seq_one_letter_code
_entity_poly.pdbx_strand_id
1 'polypeptide(L)'
;MQLRRRWPLILVALIVLPMLVYQIPWVKTRLEWRLDLAQVFVRSRLNPVGELPPPQIASSSPEVEVRPSATALPPSPTPLATPTPLPPNFILTPPAHETQGPNNCGPATLAMYLRYYGWGGDQYTISDEIKPISADRNVNVDELDYYIRTRAGWLSTLFRVDGSITLLKQLLAAGLPVMVEKGHIIEIDYLLNDDYWNGHYALLTGYDDASGEFIYQDSYNGPNQRMGYAELDMWWQQFNRVYTLVYTPDREADVQAILGADWDAQANRQNAMVTAQLEVESHPENAFAWFNLGMNQVYFGEFNAAAASFDQARLIGLPMRMLRYQFGPFFAYYHTNRQDDLNQLVDYALAITPNSEDVLIWRGWALHKEGNINAAIQQFRLAQEANPKSIYTGPALTSLGATP
;
A
#
# COMPACT_ATOMS: atom_id res chain seq x y z
N MET A 1 -9.56 -33.59 54.42
CA MET A 1 -9.90 -34.37 53.20
C MET A 1 -10.71 -33.61 52.13
N GLN A 2 -11.33 -32.45 52.45
CA GLN A 2 -12.16 -31.71 51.47
C GLN A 2 -11.38 -30.81 50.49
N LEU A 3 -10.19 -30.30 50.84
CA LEU A 3 -9.40 -29.45 49.92
C LEU A 3 -8.87 -30.23 48.70
N ARG A 4 -8.40 -31.47 48.88
CA ARG A 4 -7.90 -32.33 47.79
C ARG A 4 -8.93 -32.61 46.69
N ARG A 5 -10.22 -32.55 47.00
CA ARG A 5 -11.33 -32.78 46.05
C ARG A 5 -11.67 -31.55 45.19
N ARG A 6 -11.15 -30.36 45.53
CA ARG A 6 -11.43 -29.09 44.82
C ARG A 6 -10.30 -28.64 43.88
N TRP A 7 -9.10 -29.22 43.98
CA TRP A 7 -7.99 -28.91 43.07
C TRP A 7 -8.32 -29.08 41.58
N PRO A 8 -9.03 -30.13 41.14
CA PRO A 8 -9.41 -30.26 39.73
C PRO A 8 -10.34 -29.12 39.29
N LEU A 9 -11.28 -28.72 40.14
CA LEU A 9 -12.21 -27.62 39.87
C LEU A 9 -11.49 -26.27 39.82
N ILE A 10 -10.48 -26.06 40.68
CA ILE A 10 -9.65 -24.86 40.67
C ILE A 10 -8.80 -24.79 39.40
N LEU A 11 -8.19 -25.91 38.98
CA LEU A 11 -7.41 -25.98 37.75
C LEU A 11 -8.27 -25.75 36.51
N VAL A 12 -9.47 -26.34 36.46
CA VAL A 12 -10.43 -26.07 35.39
C VAL A 12 -10.85 -24.60 35.39
N ALA A 13 -11.14 -24.01 36.56
CA ALA A 13 -11.46 -22.59 36.65
C ALA A 13 -10.29 -21.68 36.20
N LEU A 14 -9.04 -22.04 36.49
CA LEU A 14 -7.86 -21.30 36.06
C LEU A 14 -7.62 -21.34 34.54
N ILE A 15 -8.21 -22.29 33.81
CA ILE A 15 -8.13 -22.38 32.34
C ILE A 15 -9.38 -21.78 31.69
N VAL A 16 -10.55 -22.18 32.18
CA VAL A 16 -11.84 -21.79 31.59
C VAL A 16 -12.16 -20.32 31.85
N LEU A 17 -11.83 -19.79 33.03
CA LEU A 17 -12.16 -18.40 33.36
C LEU A 17 -11.38 -17.40 32.49
N PRO A 18 -10.06 -17.55 32.23
CA PRO A 18 -9.37 -16.73 31.24
C PRO A 18 -9.92 -16.89 29.83
N MET A 19 -10.30 -18.11 29.41
CA MET A 19 -10.92 -18.32 28.09
C MET A 19 -12.26 -17.59 27.97
N LEU A 20 -13.12 -17.65 28.99
CA LEU A 20 -14.40 -16.93 29.01
C LEU A 20 -14.19 -15.41 29.06
N VAL A 21 -13.22 -14.93 29.85
CA VAL A 21 -12.85 -13.52 29.91
C VAL A 21 -12.30 -13.02 28.57
N TYR A 22 -11.55 -13.86 27.84
CA TYR A 22 -11.06 -13.57 26.49
C TYR A 22 -12.19 -13.45 25.45
N GLN A 23 -13.34 -14.10 25.64
CA GLN A 23 -14.51 -13.94 24.75
C GLN A 23 -15.19 -12.57 24.92
N ILE A 24 -14.86 -11.80 25.95
CA ILE A 24 -15.42 -10.46 26.14
C ILE A 24 -14.78 -9.52 25.10
N PRO A 25 -15.55 -8.85 24.21
CA PRO A 25 -14.99 -8.12 23.06
C PRO A 25 -13.89 -7.12 23.43
N TRP A 26 -14.10 -6.27 24.44
CA TRP A 26 -13.11 -5.26 24.84
C TRP A 26 -11.83 -5.88 25.42
N VAL A 27 -11.92 -7.07 26.03
CA VAL A 27 -10.75 -7.81 26.52
C VAL A 27 -10.00 -8.40 25.33
N LYS A 28 -10.74 -9.04 24.42
CA LYS A 28 -10.22 -9.64 23.19
C LYS A 28 -9.41 -8.62 22.41
N THR A 29 -10.00 -7.47 22.06
CA THR A 29 -9.32 -6.40 21.29
C THR A 29 -8.06 -5.88 21.97
N ARG A 30 -8.03 -5.81 23.32
CA ARG A 30 -6.84 -5.37 24.07
C ARG A 30 -5.74 -6.43 24.16
N LEU A 31 -6.09 -7.71 24.12
CA LEU A 31 -5.15 -8.83 24.21
C LEU A 31 -4.69 -9.32 22.84
N GLU A 32 -5.51 -9.23 21.80
CA GLU A 32 -5.23 -9.71 20.44
C GLU A 32 -3.90 -9.18 19.93
N TRP A 33 -3.66 -7.87 20.00
CA TRP A 33 -2.39 -7.29 19.52
C TRP A 33 -1.18 -7.75 20.36
N ARG A 34 -1.35 -7.98 21.67
CA ARG A 34 -0.28 -8.47 22.54
C ARG A 34 0.05 -9.93 22.26
N LEU A 35 -0.98 -10.73 21.99
CA LEU A 35 -0.82 -12.12 21.59
C LEU A 35 -0.18 -12.20 20.20
N ASP A 36 -0.56 -11.35 19.26
CA ASP A 36 0.10 -11.23 17.96
C ASP A 36 1.57 -10.89 18.12
N LEU A 37 1.92 -9.82 18.86
CA LEU A 37 3.31 -9.49 19.13
C LEU A 37 4.09 -10.62 19.81
N ALA A 38 3.49 -11.29 20.79
CA ALA A 38 4.14 -12.43 21.45
C ALA A 38 4.36 -13.60 20.47
N GLN A 39 3.41 -13.88 19.59
CA GLN A 39 3.56 -14.89 18.55
C GLN A 39 4.64 -14.51 17.55
N VAL A 40 4.65 -13.26 17.07
CA VAL A 40 5.67 -12.77 16.14
C VAL A 40 7.04 -12.82 16.81
N PHE A 41 7.17 -12.42 18.07
CA PHE A 41 8.41 -12.52 18.85
C PHE A 41 8.92 -13.96 18.97
N VAL A 42 8.05 -14.92 19.31
CA VAL A 42 8.43 -16.33 19.39
C VAL A 42 8.86 -16.85 18.01
N ARG A 43 8.11 -16.52 16.95
CA ARG A 43 8.44 -16.92 15.57
C ARG A 43 9.76 -16.34 15.11
N SER A 44 9.99 -15.04 15.31
CA SER A 44 11.22 -14.35 14.92
C SER A 44 12.44 -14.87 15.68
N ARG A 45 12.26 -15.40 16.89
CA ARG A 45 13.35 -16.04 17.64
C ARG A 45 13.66 -17.45 17.16
N LEU A 46 12.63 -18.21 16.75
CA LEU A 46 12.78 -19.59 16.25
C LEU A 46 13.25 -19.64 14.79
N ASN A 47 12.79 -18.69 13.97
CA ASN A 47 13.12 -18.57 12.56
C ASN A 47 13.27 -17.07 12.20
N PRO A 48 14.44 -16.47 12.47
CA PRO A 48 14.65 -15.06 12.19
C PRO A 48 14.58 -14.80 10.69
N VAL A 49 13.79 -13.80 10.31
CA VAL A 49 13.70 -13.36 8.92
C VAL A 49 14.84 -12.37 8.66
N GLY A 50 15.64 -12.65 7.63
CA GLY A 50 16.72 -11.75 7.20
C GLY A 50 16.24 -10.68 6.22
N GLU A 51 17.20 -10.08 5.52
CA GLU A 51 16.93 -9.19 4.40
C GLU A 51 16.13 -9.88 3.30
N LEU A 52 15.45 -9.08 2.48
CA LEU A 52 14.70 -9.58 1.34
C LEU A 52 15.66 -10.34 0.40
N PRO A 53 15.36 -11.60 0.04
CA PRO A 53 16.34 -12.44 -0.63
C PRO A 53 16.66 -11.96 -2.05
N PRO A 54 17.92 -12.08 -2.50
CA PRO A 54 18.29 -11.75 -3.87
C PRO A 54 17.64 -12.71 -4.86
N PRO A 55 17.51 -12.32 -6.15
CA PRO A 55 16.93 -13.17 -7.18
C PRO A 55 17.73 -14.44 -7.42
N GLN A 56 17.03 -15.56 -7.70
CA GLN A 56 17.65 -16.86 -7.95
C GLN A 56 18.37 -16.92 -9.31
N ILE A 57 17.80 -16.25 -10.30
CA ILE A 57 18.44 -16.07 -11.62
C ILE A 57 18.98 -14.64 -11.64
N ALA A 58 20.30 -14.48 -11.66
CA ALA A 58 20.89 -13.20 -12.01
C ALA A 58 20.56 -12.94 -13.49
N SER A 59 19.45 -12.25 -13.74
CA SER A 59 19.18 -11.75 -15.09
C SER A 59 20.34 -10.83 -15.46
N SER A 60 20.90 -10.99 -16.66
CA SER A 60 21.81 -9.99 -17.22
C SER A 60 21.10 -8.64 -17.10
N SER A 61 21.83 -7.63 -16.59
CA SER A 61 21.31 -6.27 -16.43
C SER A 61 20.42 -5.93 -17.63
N PRO A 62 19.17 -5.46 -17.42
CA PRO A 62 18.35 -5.08 -18.55
C PRO A 62 19.15 -4.09 -19.38
N GLU A 63 19.40 -4.41 -20.65
CA GLU A 63 19.83 -3.41 -21.60
C GLU A 63 18.67 -2.42 -21.62
N VAL A 64 18.92 -1.20 -21.15
CA VAL A 64 17.95 -0.11 -21.23
C VAL A 64 17.81 0.18 -22.72
N GLU A 65 16.95 -0.60 -23.39
CA GLU A 65 16.60 -0.37 -24.77
C GLU A 65 15.68 0.85 -24.75
N VAL A 66 16.29 2.02 -24.89
CA VAL A 66 15.58 3.24 -25.24
C VAL A 66 14.98 2.97 -26.62
N ARG A 67 13.77 2.39 -26.66
CA ARG A 67 13.00 2.41 -27.90
C ARG A 67 12.73 3.88 -28.18
N PRO A 68 13.23 4.44 -29.29
CA PRO A 68 12.70 5.71 -29.75
C PRO A 68 11.24 5.43 -30.10
N SER A 69 10.32 5.77 -29.21
CA SER A 69 8.95 5.96 -29.62
C SER A 69 9.02 7.12 -30.62
N ALA A 70 8.83 6.81 -31.91
CA ALA A 70 8.56 7.81 -32.91
C ALA A 70 7.16 8.39 -32.62
N THR A 71 7.05 9.15 -31.54
CA THR A 71 5.90 9.99 -31.26
C THR A 71 5.95 11.08 -32.32
N ALA A 72 4.94 11.09 -33.19
CA ALA A 72 4.69 12.23 -34.06
C ALA A 72 4.74 13.51 -33.21
N LEU A 73 5.47 14.53 -33.69
CA LEU A 73 5.52 15.84 -33.04
C LEU A 73 4.10 16.24 -32.64
N PRO A 74 3.85 16.55 -31.36
CA PRO A 74 2.54 17.03 -30.95
C PRO A 74 2.20 18.26 -31.80
N PRO A 75 0.92 18.45 -32.19
CA PRO A 75 0.51 19.70 -32.79
C PRO A 75 0.98 20.85 -31.89
N SER A 76 1.48 21.91 -32.52
CA SER A 76 1.95 23.13 -31.86
C SER A 76 1.00 23.50 -30.71
N PRO A 77 1.51 23.75 -29.48
CA PRO A 77 0.65 24.00 -28.34
C PRO A 77 -0.25 25.19 -28.71
N THR A 78 -1.56 24.96 -28.69
CA THR A 78 -2.50 26.08 -28.54
C THR A 78 -2.02 26.82 -27.30
N PRO A 79 -1.82 28.15 -27.33
CA PRO A 79 -1.29 28.86 -26.18
C PRO A 79 -2.20 28.59 -24.98
N LEU A 80 -1.71 27.76 -24.06
CA LEU A 80 -2.37 27.53 -22.79
C LEU A 80 -2.40 28.89 -22.09
N ALA A 81 -3.52 29.20 -21.42
CA ALA A 81 -3.56 30.35 -20.54
C ALA A 81 -2.32 30.34 -19.64
N THR A 82 -1.61 31.45 -19.57
CA THR A 82 -0.45 31.59 -18.67
C THR A 82 -0.88 31.12 -17.29
N PRO A 83 -0.23 30.10 -16.69
CA PRO A 83 -0.68 29.55 -15.43
C PRO A 83 -0.71 30.68 -14.40
N THR A 84 -1.84 30.79 -13.70
CA THR A 84 -1.96 31.76 -12.61
C THR A 84 -0.85 31.44 -11.61
N PRO A 85 -0.01 32.42 -11.23
CA PRO A 85 1.08 32.16 -10.30
C PRO A 85 0.50 31.61 -9.00
N LEU A 86 1.05 30.50 -8.52
CA LEU A 86 0.61 29.90 -7.26
C LEU A 86 0.87 30.87 -6.10
N PRO A 87 -0.04 30.96 -5.12
CA PRO A 87 0.26 31.71 -3.91
C PRO A 87 1.48 31.08 -3.21
N PRO A 88 2.35 31.88 -2.56
CA PRO A 88 3.58 31.37 -1.92
C PRO A 88 3.30 30.46 -0.72
N ASN A 89 2.09 30.52 -0.16
CA ASN A 89 1.61 29.57 0.83
C ASN A 89 0.11 29.39 0.64
N PHE A 90 -0.39 28.23 1.05
CA PHE A 90 -1.82 27.94 1.04
C PHE A 90 -2.14 26.92 2.12
N ILE A 91 -3.26 27.10 2.82
CA ILE A 91 -3.72 26.15 3.82
C ILE A 91 -5.24 26.01 3.74
N LEU A 92 -5.69 24.77 3.65
CA LEU A 92 -7.10 24.41 3.76
C LEU A 92 -7.53 24.41 5.21
N THR A 93 -8.84 24.60 5.45
CA THR A 93 -9.38 24.26 6.76
C THR A 93 -9.28 22.74 6.93
N PRO A 94 -8.49 22.23 7.89
CA PRO A 94 -8.29 20.80 8.02
C PRO A 94 -9.58 20.12 8.51
N PRO A 95 -9.85 18.88 8.08
CA PRO A 95 -10.94 18.09 8.62
C PRO A 95 -10.69 17.73 10.09
N ALA A 96 -11.72 17.24 10.79
CA ALA A 96 -11.54 16.68 12.12
C ALA A 96 -10.57 15.49 12.08
N HIS A 97 -9.54 15.55 12.92
CA HIS A 97 -8.48 14.54 13.00
C HIS A 97 -9.00 13.18 13.45
N GLU A 98 -8.39 12.12 12.93
CA GLU A 98 -8.68 10.72 13.26
C GLU A 98 -7.38 10.00 13.62
N THR A 99 -7.20 9.61 14.88
CA THR A 99 -6.08 8.76 15.29
C THR A 99 -6.33 7.32 14.84
N GLN A 100 -5.39 6.71 14.13
CA GLN A 100 -5.56 5.33 13.66
C GLN A 100 -5.64 4.32 14.79
N GLY A 101 -6.47 3.31 14.59
CA GLY A 101 -6.35 2.02 15.27
C GLY A 101 -5.21 1.17 14.68
N PRO A 102 -5.03 -0.06 15.20
CA PRO A 102 -4.05 -1.00 14.66
C PRO A 102 -4.23 -1.21 13.16
N ASN A 103 -3.15 -1.04 12.37
CA ASN A 103 -3.13 -1.25 10.92
C ASN A 103 -4.17 -0.45 10.10
N ASN A 104 -4.66 0.67 10.64
CA ASN A 104 -5.76 1.44 10.03
C ASN A 104 -5.31 2.79 9.42
N CYS A 105 -4.03 2.96 9.07
CA CYS A 105 -3.54 4.24 8.52
C CYS A 105 -4.33 4.68 7.27
N GLY A 106 -4.59 3.77 6.33
CA GLY A 106 -5.41 4.03 5.13
C GLY A 106 -6.84 4.45 5.48
N PRO A 107 -7.63 3.59 6.18
CA PRO A 107 -8.99 3.94 6.61
C PRO A 107 -9.10 5.23 7.44
N ALA A 108 -8.16 5.48 8.35
CA ALA A 108 -8.15 6.70 9.15
C ALA A 108 -7.85 7.95 8.32
N THR A 109 -6.90 7.86 7.39
CA THR A 109 -6.59 8.96 6.47
C THR A 109 -7.74 9.24 5.53
N LEU A 110 -8.37 8.18 4.98
CA LEU A 110 -9.57 8.32 4.16
C LEU A 110 -10.76 8.91 4.94
N ALA A 111 -10.94 8.55 6.22
CA ALA A 111 -11.98 9.13 7.05
C ALA A 111 -11.81 10.65 7.19
N MET A 112 -10.58 11.12 7.46
CA MET A 112 -10.26 12.56 7.47
C MET A 112 -10.56 13.20 6.11
N TYR A 113 -10.17 12.54 5.01
CA TYR A 113 -10.38 13.06 3.66
C TYR A 113 -11.87 13.18 3.32
N LEU A 114 -12.69 12.18 3.63
CA LEU A 114 -14.13 12.23 3.38
C LEU A 114 -14.84 13.26 4.27
N ARG A 115 -14.37 13.47 5.51
CA ARG A 115 -14.89 14.52 6.41
C ARG A 115 -14.67 15.92 5.88
N TYR A 116 -13.61 16.16 5.10
CA TYR A 116 -13.43 17.43 4.40
C TYR A 116 -14.62 17.77 3.50
N TYR A 117 -15.27 16.75 2.92
CA TYR A 117 -16.48 16.89 2.11
C TYR A 117 -17.79 16.76 2.90
N GLY A 118 -17.74 16.64 4.24
CA GLY A 118 -18.92 16.54 5.10
C GLY A 118 -19.43 15.13 5.36
N TRP A 119 -18.65 14.09 5.04
CA TRP A 119 -18.97 12.72 5.45
C TRP A 119 -18.86 12.55 6.98
N GLY A 120 -19.82 11.88 7.60
CA GLY A 120 -19.96 11.82 9.07
C GLY A 120 -19.43 10.55 9.75
N GLY A 121 -18.80 9.63 9.03
CA GLY A 121 -18.30 8.37 9.58
C GLY A 121 -16.91 8.47 10.20
N ASP A 122 -16.33 7.31 10.49
CA ASP A 122 -14.99 7.12 11.07
C ASP A 122 -14.19 6.05 10.33
N GLN A 123 -12.96 5.82 10.77
CA GLN A 123 -12.10 4.79 10.18
C GLN A 123 -12.71 3.39 10.24
N TYR A 124 -13.54 3.09 11.25
CA TYR A 124 -14.12 1.77 11.46
C TYR A 124 -15.26 1.50 10.50
N THR A 125 -16.03 2.54 10.18
CA THR A 125 -17.04 2.51 9.12
C THR A 125 -16.41 2.11 7.77
N ILE A 126 -15.17 2.55 7.52
CA ILE A 126 -14.41 2.16 6.32
C ILE A 126 -13.81 0.76 6.48
N SER A 127 -13.06 0.51 7.56
CA SER A 127 -12.33 -0.74 7.74
C SER A 127 -13.24 -1.95 7.83
N ASP A 128 -14.44 -1.82 8.39
CA ASP A 128 -15.41 -2.92 8.45
C ASP A 128 -15.86 -3.39 7.06
N GLU A 129 -15.70 -2.58 6.02
CA GLU A 129 -16.07 -2.91 4.64
C GLU A 129 -14.91 -3.48 3.82
N ILE A 130 -13.72 -2.90 3.92
CA ILE A 130 -12.58 -3.30 3.06
C ILE A 130 -11.58 -4.20 3.77
N LYS A 131 -11.50 -4.11 5.10
CA LYS A 131 -10.54 -4.88 5.91
C LYS A 131 -11.06 -5.26 7.30
N PRO A 132 -12.19 -6.01 7.40
CA PRO A 132 -12.92 -6.25 8.64
C PRO A 132 -12.14 -6.96 9.75
N ILE A 133 -10.98 -7.55 9.43
CA ILE A 133 -10.08 -8.17 10.39
C ILE A 133 -8.95 -7.20 10.73
N SER A 134 -8.88 -6.79 12.00
CA SER A 134 -7.88 -5.85 12.52
C SER A 134 -6.42 -6.32 12.34
N ALA A 135 -6.22 -7.63 12.26
CA ALA A 135 -4.91 -8.24 12.08
C ALA A 135 -4.37 -8.11 10.64
N ASP A 136 -5.24 -7.88 9.65
CA ASP A 136 -4.78 -7.56 8.30
C ASP A 136 -4.04 -6.20 8.33
N ARG A 137 -2.86 -6.15 7.70
CA ARG A 137 -1.85 -5.11 7.90
C ARG A 137 -1.75 -4.10 6.76
N ASN A 138 -2.53 -4.28 5.69
CA ASN A 138 -2.44 -3.44 4.50
C ASN A 138 -3.84 -3.02 4.02
N VAL A 139 -3.91 -1.84 3.40
CA VAL A 139 -5.04 -1.45 2.55
C VAL A 139 -4.44 -0.75 1.36
N ASN A 140 -4.69 -1.29 0.18
CA ASN A 140 -4.19 -0.74 -1.06
C ASN A 140 -5.04 0.47 -1.51
N VAL A 141 -4.43 1.33 -2.33
CA VAL A 141 -5.09 2.55 -2.85
C VAL A 141 -6.39 2.23 -3.60
N ASP A 142 -6.44 1.12 -4.33
CA ASP A 142 -7.60 0.66 -5.08
C ASP A 142 -8.74 0.15 -4.18
N GLU A 143 -8.44 -0.39 -3.00
CA GLU A 143 -9.47 -0.73 -2.00
C GLU A 143 -10.09 0.52 -1.39
N LEU A 144 -9.29 1.57 -1.14
CA LEU A 144 -9.78 2.88 -0.71
C LEU A 144 -10.65 3.53 -1.80
N ASP A 145 -10.20 3.49 -3.07
CA ASP A 145 -10.96 3.95 -4.23
C ASP A 145 -12.28 3.18 -4.39
N TYR A 146 -12.27 1.85 -4.22
CA TYR A 146 -13.46 1.00 -4.22
C TYR A 146 -14.46 1.44 -3.14
N TYR A 147 -14.00 1.70 -1.92
CA TYR A 147 -14.88 2.20 -0.85
C TYR A 147 -15.52 3.52 -1.25
N ILE A 148 -14.74 4.48 -1.76
CA ILE A 148 -15.28 5.79 -2.17
C ILE A 148 -16.36 5.60 -3.24
N ARG A 149 -16.08 4.83 -4.30
CA ARG A 149 -17.03 4.61 -5.40
C ARG A 149 -18.33 3.93 -4.95
N THR A 150 -18.27 3.04 -3.96
CA THR A 150 -19.41 2.20 -3.58
C THR A 150 -20.17 2.68 -2.34
N ARG A 151 -19.52 3.44 -1.45
CA ARG A 151 -20.08 3.91 -0.16
C ARG A 151 -20.14 5.44 -0.05
N ALA A 152 -19.33 6.16 -0.82
CA ALA A 152 -19.35 7.61 -0.93
C ALA A 152 -19.54 8.08 -2.39
N GLY A 153 -20.32 7.34 -3.19
CA GLY A 153 -20.46 7.53 -4.65
C GLY A 153 -21.10 8.84 -5.11
N TRP A 154 -21.37 9.77 -4.20
CA TRP A 154 -21.67 11.17 -4.50
C TRP A 154 -20.40 12.02 -4.71
N LEU A 155 -19.22 11.45 -4.41
CA LEU A 155 -17.91 11.98 -4.73
C LEU A 155 -17.32 11.24 -5.93
N SER A 156 -16.45 11.94 -6.65
CA SER A 156 -15.57 11.36 -7.66
C SER A 156 -14.20 11.08 -7.07
N THR A 157 -13.53 10.06 -7.59
CA THR A 157 -12.18 9.71 -7.16
C THR A 157 -11.35 9.13 -8.29
N LEU A 158 -10.04 9.34 -8.20
CA LEU A 158 -9.02 8.70 -9.02
C LEU A 158 -7.71 8.70 -8.25
N PHE A 159 -6.81 7.81 -8.62
CA PHE A 159 -5.41 7.90 -8.23
C PHE A 159 -4.49 7.86 -9.47
N ARG A 160 -3.31 8.45 -9.33
CA ARG A 160 -2.27 8.50 -10.36
C ARG A 160 -0.91 8.31 -9.67
N VAL A 161 0.12 8.12 -10.48
CA VAL A 161 1.52 8.00 -10.04
C VAL A 161 2.33 9.13 -10.64
N ASP A 162 3.63 9.20 -10.34
CA ASP A 162 4.52 10.23 -10.86
C ASP A 162 4.05 11.67 -10.55
N GLY A 163 3.44 11.85 -9.37
CA GLY A 163 3.10 13.17 -8.90
C GLY A 163 4.36 14.02 -8.65
N SER A 164 4.22 15.34 -8.71
CA SER A 164 5.31 16.27 -8.44
C SER A 164 4.94 17.26 -7.35
N ILE A 165 5.94 17.84 -6.69
CA ILE A 165 5.74 18.89 -5.68
C ILE A 165 4.92 20.05 -6.25
N THR A 166 5.18 20.45 -7.50
CA THR A 166 4.42 21.50 -8.19
C THR A 166 2.95 21.11 -8.38
N LEU A 167 2.69 19.87 -8.82
CA LEU A 167 1.33 19.37 -9.00
C LEU A 167 0.55 19.35 -7.67
N LEU A 168 1.17 18.85 -6.60
CA LEU A 168 0.55 18.83 -5.27
C LEU A 168 0.17 20.25 -4.82
N LYS A 169 1.03 21.25 -5.04
CA LYS A 169 0.71 22.66 -4.75
C LYS A 169 -0.43 23.21 -5.59
N GLN A 170 -0.48 22.89 -6.88
CA GLN A 170 -1.58 23.30 -7.77
C GLN A 170 -2.93 22.76 -7.30
N LEU A 171 -2.97 21.48 -6.93
CA LEU A 171 -4.17 20.83 -6.39
C LEU A 171 -4.61 21.49 -5.08
N LEU A 172 -3.67 21.68 -4.15
CA LEU A 172 -3.95 22.34 -2.86
C LEU A 172 -4.46 23.77 -3.06
N ALA A 173 -3.80 24.58 -3.87
CA ALA A 173 -4.22 25.96 -4.17
C ALA A 173 -5.59 26.04 -4.87
N ALA A 174 -6.00 24.97 -5.56
CA ALA A 174 -7.33 24.81 -6.14
C ALA A 174 -8.41 24.37 -5.14
N GLY A 175 -8.07 24.25 -3.85
CA GLY A 175 -9.01 23.85 -2.82
C GLY A 175 -9.15 22.33 -2.64
N LEU A 176 -8.25 21.53 -3.22
CA LEU A 176 -8.30 20.07 -3.23
C LEU A 176 -7.22 19.51 -2.28
N PRO A 177 -7.59 18.89 -1.14
CA PRO A 177 -6.66 18.07 -0.38
C PRO A 177 -6.10 16.95 -1.26
N VAL A 178 -4.94 16.40 -0.91
CA VAL A 178 -4.34 15.29 -1.66
C VAL A 178 -3.89 14.22 -0.69
N MET A 179 -4.33 12.98 -0.89
CA MET A 179 -3.84 11.85 -0.12
C MET A 179 -2.67 11.20 -0.86
N VAL A 180 -1.56 10.98 -0.18
CA VAL A 180 -0.38 10.30 -0.73
C VAL A 180 -0.06 9.07 0.13
N GLU A 181 0.53 8.05 -0.50
CA GLU A 181 1.13 6.92 0.21
C GLU A 181 2.65 7.08 0.17
N LYS A 182 3.32 6.93 1.31
CA LYS A 182 4.76 7.18 1.43
C LYS A 182 5.39 6.23 2.44
N GLY A 183 6.70 6.08 2.38
CA GLY A 183 7.44 5.41 3.46
C GLY A 183 7.36 6.18 4.79
N HIS A 184 7.52 5.45 5.88
CA HIS A 184 7.55 5.97 7.24
C HIS A 184 8.30 5.00 8.16
N ILE A 185 8.95 5.54 9.19
CA ILE A 185 9.59 4.76 10.24
C ILE A 185 8.67 4.69 11.44
N ILE A 186 8.32 3.48 11.87
CA ILE A 186 7.55 3.24 13.09
C ILE A 186 8.43 2.42 14.03
N GLU A 187 8.90 3.04 15.11
CA GLU A 187 9.80 2.44 16.11
C GLU A 187 9.06 1.49 17.06
N ILE A 188 8.47 0.43 16.50
CA ILE A 188 7.88 -0.68 17.24
C ILE A 188 8.57 -1.96 16.75
N ASP A 189 9.19 -2.69 17.69
CA ASP A 189 9.81 -3.99 17.41
C ASP A 189 8.75 -5.03 17.07
N TYR A 190 8.45 -5.20 15.78
CA TYR A 190 7.62 -6.29 15.31
C TYR A 190 8.46 -7.54 15.05
N LEU A 191 9.68 -7.39 14.51
CA LEU A 191 10.58 -8.49 14.17
C LEU A 191 11.91 -8.38 14.93
N LEU A 192 12.63 -9.50 15.03
CA LEU A 192 14.03 -9.45 15.47
C LEU A 192 14.86 -8.83 14.35
N ASN A 193 15.65 -7.80 14.65
CA ASN A 193 16.40 -6.98 13.67
C ASN A 193 15.49 -6.24 12.68
N ASP A 194 14.40 -5.65 13.20
CA ASP A 194 13.46 -4.87 12.43
C ASP A 194 14.10 -3.64 11.76
N ASP A 195 13.78 -3.38 10.50
CA ASP A 195 14.18 -2.16 9.77
C ASP A 195 13.22 -0.97 10.00
N TYR A 196 12.14 -1.19 10.76
CA TYR A 196 11.10 -0.22 11.14
C TYR A 196 10.34 0.45 9.98
N TRP A 197 10.66 0.09 8.73
CA TRP A 197 10.06 0.69 7.56
C TRP A 197 8.63 0.20 7.36
N ASN A 198 7.73 1.14 7.09
CA ASN A 198 6.31 0.88 6.84
C ASN A 198 5.78 1.84 5.75
N GLY A 199 4.80 1.37 4.99
CA GLY A 199 3.92 2.24 4.21
C GLY A 199 2.97 3.02 5.13
N HIS A 200 2.73 4.28 4.78
CA HIS A 200 1.85 5.15 5.54
C HIS A 200 1.17 6.17 4.65
N TYR A 201 -0.08 6.48 4.97
CA TYR A 201 -0.85 7.48 4.25
C TYR A 201 -0.74 8.85 4.93
N ALA A 202 -0.70 9.90 4.12
CA ALA A 202 -0.72 11.29 4.58
C ALA A 202 -1.75 12.09 3.76
N LEU A 203 -2.56 12.90 4.45
CA LEU A 203 -3.50 13.82 3.79
C LEU A 203 -2.91 15.23 3.78
N LEU A 204 -2.38 15.65 2.64
CA LEU A 204 -1.87 17.00 2.44
C LEU A 204 -3.02 18.00 2.46
N THR A 205 -2.86 19.06 3.27
CA THR A 205 -3.87 20.12 3.46
C THR A 205 -3.30 21.53 3.28
N GLY A 206 -2.00 21.67 2.99
CA GLY A 206 -1.41 22.97 2.71
C GLY A 206 0.08 22.89 2.38
N TYR A 207 0.66 24.02 2.01
CA TYR A 207 2.09 24.19 1.77
C TYR A 207 2.55 25.60 2.11
N ASP A 208 3.85 25.76 2.33
CA ASP A 208 4.51 27.04 2.60
C ASP A 208 5.88 27.08 1.93
N ASP A 209 6.03 27.93 0.90
CA ASP A 209 7.29 28.07 0.17
C ASP A 209 8.36 28.82 0.96
N ALA A 210 7.99 29.59 1.98
CA ALA A 210 8.97 30.26 2.83
C ALA A 210 9.75 29.25 3.70
N SER A 211 9.07 28.21 4.19
CA SER A 211 9.71 27.11 4.93
C SER A 211 10.09 25.92 4.05
N GLY A 212 9.53 25.81 2.84
CA GLY A 212 9.78 24.70 1.94
C GLY A 212 9.09 23.40 2.37
N GLU A 213 7.87 23.51 2.93
CA GLU A 213 7.19 22.40 3.59
C GLU A 213 5.74 22.21 3.12
N PHE A 214 5.26 20.97 3.16
CA PHE A 214 3.83 20.66 3.19
C PHE A 214 3.31 20.62 4.62
N ILE A 215 2.03 20.93 4.77
CA ILE A 215 1.23 20.72 5.99
C ILE A 215 0.28 19.56 5.71
N TYR A 216 0.26 18.56 6.59
CA TYR A 216 -0.54 17.35 6.38
C TYR A 216 -1.16 16.82 7.66
N GLN A 217 -2.22 16.03 7.52
CA GLN A 217 -2.84 15.28 8.61
C GLN A 217 -2.25 13.87 8.62
N ASP A 218 -1.76 13.45 9.78
CA ASP A 218 -1.16 12.14 9.99
C ASP A 218 -1.99 11.37 11.04
N SER A 219 -2.48 10.18 10.69
CA SER A 219 -3.30 9.38 11.58
C SER A 219 -2.51 8.77 12.75
N TYR A 220 -1.18 8.69 12.66
CA TYR A 220 -0.29 8.18 13.70
C TYR A 220 0.32 9.32 14.55
N ASN A 221 0.90 10.33 13.90
CA ASN A 221 1.64 11.41 14.56
C ASN A 221 0.75 12.58 15.03
N GLY A 222 -0.46 12.70 14.49
CA GLY A 222 -1.42 13.74 14.87
C GLY A 222 -1.73 14.75 13.75
N PRO A 223 -2.54 15.78 14.05
CA PRO A 223 -2.95 16.77 13.06
C PRO A 223 -1.83 17.76 12.71
N ASN A 224 -1.96 18.38 11.54
CA ASN A 224 -1.15 19.53 11.08
C ASN A 224 0.38 19.32 11.20
N GLN A 225 0.85 18.12 10.89
CA GLN A 225 2.27 17.83 10.78
C GLN A 225 2.90 18.61 9.62
N ARG A 226 4.22 18.76 9.66
CA ARG A 226 5.01 19.44 8.62
C ARG A 226 6.08 18.50 8.09
N MET A 227 6.34 18.59 6.79
CA MET A 227 7.38 17.78 6.10
C MET A 227 7.98 18.61 4.98
N GLY A 228 9.32 18.62 4.89
CA GLY A 228 10.01 19.34 3.83
C GLY A 228 9.69 18.76 2.44
N TYR A 229 9.73 19.57 1.38
CA TYR A 229 9.42 19.12 0.02
C TYR A 229 10.32 17.95 -0.44
N ALA A 230 11.63 18.04 -0.19
CA ALA A 230 12.57 16.98 -0.55
C ALA A 230 12.39 15.73 0.34
N GLU A 231 12.05 15.92 1.60
CA GLU A 231 11.76 14.81 2.52
C GLU A 231 10.51 14.04 2.08
N LEU A 232 9.44 14.75 1.72
CA LEU A 232 8.25 14.13 1.15
C LEU A 232 8.60 13.33 -0.10
N ASP A 233 9.29 13.94 -1.06
CA ASP A 233 9.64 13.27 -2.32
C ASP A 233 10.46 11.99 -2.10
N MET A 234 11.43 12.03 -1.18
CA MET A 234 12.24 10.86 -0.82
C MET A 234 11.38 9.70 -0.30
N TRP A 235 10.41 9.96 0.59
CA TRP A 235 9.51 8.92 1.11
C TRP A 235 8.44 8.50 0.09
N TRP A 236 8.00 9.43 -0.74
CA TRP A 236 6.91 9.27 -1.70
C TRP A 236 7.36 8.51 -2.95
N GLN A 237 8.61 8.68 -3.39
CA GLN A 237 9.23 7.89 -4.45
C GLN A 237 9.14 6.39 -4.15
N GLN A 238 9.21 5.99 -2.89
CA GLN A 238 9.15 4.57 -2.49
C GLN A 238 7.81 3.90 -2.84
N PHE A 239 6.78 4.69 -3.18
CA PHE A 239 5.45 4.27 -3.62
C PHE A 239 5.11 4.86 -4.99
N ASN A 240 6.11 5.00 -5.87
CA ASN A 240 5.97 5.52 -7.24
C ASN A 240 5.28 6.90 -7.32
N ARG A 241 5.44 7.72 -6.27
CA ARG A 241 4.78 9.02 -6.12
C ARG A 241 3.26 8.95 -6.35
N VAL A 242 2.62 7.94 -5.77
CA VAL A 242 1.16 7.74 -5.88
C VAL A 242 0.38 8.82 -5.12
N TYR A 243 -0.63 9.40 -5.75
CA TYR A 243 -1.56 10.34 -5.13
C TYR A 243 -3.00 10.01 -5.48
N THR A 244 -3.89 10.22 -4.52
CA THR A 244 -5.33 10.01 -4.63
C THR A 244 -6.07 11.32 -4.48
N LEU A 245 -6.97 11.56 -5.43
CA LEU A 245 -7.90 12.68 -5.44
C LEU A 245 -9.30 12.20 -5.12
N VAL A 246 -9.98 12.95 -4.26
CA VAL A 246 -11.41 12.86 -3.99
C VAL A 246 -11.95 14.27 -4.17
N TYR A 247 -13.04 14.41 -4.90
CA TYR A 247 -13.63 15.71 -5.24
C TYR A 247 -15.12 15.57 -5.56
N THR A 248 -15.87 16.67 -5.50
CA THR A 248 -17.27 16.68 -5.92
C THR A 248 -17.35 16.70 -7.45
N PRO A 249 -18.34 16.04 -8.08
CA PRO A 249 -18.40 15.91 -9.55
C PRO A 249 -18.35 17.23 -10.33
N ASP A 250 -18.82 18.34 -9.76
CA ASP A 250 -18.74 19.68 -10.36
C ASP A 250 -17.31 20.22 -10.51
N ARG A 251 -16.33 19.64 -9.79
CA ARG A 251 -14.90 20.00 -9.85
C ARG A 251 -14.10 19.19 -10.86
N GLU A 252 -14.72 18.24 -11.58
CA GLU A 252 -14.00 17.36 -12.50
C GLU A 252 -13.23 18.12 -13.58
N ALA A 253 -13.82 19.17 -14.15
CA ALA A 253 -13.17 20.00 -15.17
C ALA A 253 -11.92 20.72 -14.62
N ASP A 254 -11.95 21.17 -13.36
CA ASP A 254 -10.78 21.77 -12.71
C ASP A 254 -9.67 20.74 -12.51
N VAL A 255 -10.04 19.54 -12.03
CA VAL A 255 -9.09 18.43 -11.83
C VAL A 255 -8.45 18.00 -13.16
N GLN A 256 -9.26 17.86 -14.22
CA GLN A 256 -8.79 17.60 -15.58
C GLN A 256 -7.82 18.67 -16.06
N ALA A 257 -8.14 19.94 -15.86
CA ALA A 257 -7.29 21.05 -16.27
C ALA A 257 -5.95 21.09 -15.52
N ILE A 258 -5.95 20.76 -14.23
CA ILE A 258 -4.74 20.70 -13.40
C ILE A 258 -3.86 19.51 -13.79
N LEU A 259 -4.45 18.32 -13.97
CA LEU A 259 -3.72 17.11 -14.35
C LEU A 259 -3.22 17.13 -15.80
N GLY A 260 -3.92 17.85 -16.69
CA GLY A 260 -3.54 17.93 -18.10
C GLY A 260 -3.44 16.55 -18.73
N ALA A 261 -2.26 16.20 -19.27
CA ALA A 261 -2.04 14.89 -19.89
C ALA A 261 -2.13 13.72 -18.89
N ASP A 262 -1.81 13.95 -17.61
CA ASP A 262 -1.88 12.92 -16.55
C ASP A 262 -3.32 12.59 -16.14
N TRP A 263 -4.32 13.32 -16.67
CA TRP A 263 -5.71 12.92 -16.56
C TRP A 263 -5.93 11.54 -17.19
N ASP A 264 -5.29 11.23 -18.32
CA ASP A 264 -5.35 9.88 -18.88
C ASP A 264 -4.41 8.95 -18.10
N ALA A 265 -4.95 7.82 -17.61
CA ALA A 265 -4.18 6.90 -16.78
C ALA A 265 -3.03 6.21 -17.53
N GLN A 266 -3.18 5.95 -18.83
CA GLN A 266 -2.11 5.35 -19.63
C GLN A 266 -1.00 6.37 -19.91
N ALA A 267 -1.37 7.61 -20.26
CA ALA A 267 -0.41 8.70 -20.42
C ALA A 267 0.38 8.96 -19.13
N ASN A 268 -0.31 9.03 -17.98
CA ASN A 268 0.35 9.19 -16.68
C ASN A 268 1.32 8.04 -16.37
N ARG A 269 0.92 6.78 -16.62
CA ARG A 269 1.78 5.62 -16.39
C ARG A 269 2.98 5.58 -17.34
N GLN A 270 2.81 6.07 -18.57
CA GLN A 270 3.91 6.20 -19.52
C GLN A 270 4.90 7.27 -19.06
N ASN A 271 4.42 8.41 -18.56
CA ASN A 271 5.26 9.46 -17.96
C ASN A 271 6.03 8.90 -16.74
N ALA A 272 5.33 8.20 -15.85
CA ALA A 272 5.94 7.53 -14.69
C ALA A 272 7.04 6.55 -15.07
N MET A 273 6.85 5.79 -16.16
CA MET A 273 7.86 4.87 -16.67
C MET A 273 9.10 5.63 -17.17
N VAL A 274 8.91 6.75 -17.88
CA VAL A 274 10.02 7.60 -18.35
C VAL A 274 10.76 8.23 -17.17
N THR A 275 10.04 8.75 -16.16
CA THR A 275 10.65 9.30 -14.95
C THR A 275 11.50 8.25 -14.23
N ALA A 276 10.95 7.05 -13.98
CA ALA A 276 11.67 5.97 -13.34
C ALA A 276 12.90 5.51 -14.15
N GLN A 277 12.81 5.50 -15.49
CA GLN A 277 13.95 5.18 -16.36
C GLN A 277 15.09 6.19 -16.22
N LEU A 278 14.78 7.49 -16.18
CA LEU A 278 15.78 8.55 -15.97
C LEU A 278 16.39 8.49 -14.56
N GLU A 279 15.59 8.16 -13.54
CA GLU A 279 16.08 7.98 -12.17
C GLU A 279 17.05 6.80 -12.08
N VAL A 280 16.73 5.68 -12.74
CA VAL A 280 17.63 4.52 -12.84
C VAL A 280 18.93 4.86 -13.57
N GLU A 281 18.86 5.62 -14.67
CA GLU A 281 20.05 6.02 -15.43
C GLU A 281 20.96 6.97 -14.63
N SER A 282 20.37 7.88 -13.85
CA SER A 282 21.11 8.86 -13.06
C SER A 282 21.61 8.33 -11.72
N HIS A 283 20.86 7.40 -11.11
CA HIS A 283 21.12 6.81 -9.80
C HIS A 283 20.87 5.30 -9.85
N PRO A 284 21.73 4.53 -10.55
CA PRO A 284 21.54 3.09 -10.73
C PRO A 284 21.57 2.29 -9.42
N GLU A 285 22.05 2.88 -8.33
CA GLU A 285 22.01 2.34 -6.97
C GLU A 285 20.69 2.59 -6.22
N ASN A 286 19.72 3.28 -6.83
CA ASN A 286 18.42 3.53 -6.20
C ASN A 286 17.46 2.34 -6.41
N ALA A 287 17.32 1.50 -5.39
CA ALA A 287 16.42 0.35 -5.42
C ALA A 287 14.95 0.73 -5.70
N PHE A 288 14.49 1.89 -5.21
CA PHE A 288 13.10 2.34 -5.41
C PHE A 288 12.86 2.81 -6.84
N ALA A 289 13.85 3.43 -7.49
CA ALA A 289 13.74 3.79 -8.92
C ALA A 289 13.58 2.54 -9.79
N TRP A 290 14.41 1.52 -9.56
CA TRP A 290 14.26 0.21 -10.22
C TRP A 290 12.91 -0.45 -9.92
N PHE A 291 12.46 -0.40 -8.66
CA PHE A 291 11.16 -0.95 -8.28
C PHE A 291 10.01 -0.23 -8.99
N ASN A 292 10.04 1.10 -9.04
CA ASN A 292 9.03 1.91 -9.74
C ASN A 292 9.01 1.65 -11.24
N LEU A 293 10.19 1.51 -11.87
CA LEU A 293 10.29 1.11 -13.27
C LEU A 293 9.61 -0.24 -13.50
N GLY A 294 9.89 -1.22 -12.63
CA GLY A 294 9.23 -2.53 -12.66
C GLY A 294 7.71 -2.45 -12.48
N MET A 295 7.22 -1.62 -11.55
CA MET A 295 5.79 -1.40 -11.32
C MET A 295 5.09 -0.80 -12.56
N ASN A 296 5.71 0.16 -13.24
CA ASN A 296 5.16 0.75 -14.45
C ASN A 296 5.22 -0.25 -15.64
N GLN A 297 6.27 -1.07 -15.74
CA GLN A 297 6.36 -2.15 -16.73
C GLN A 297 5.29 -3.23 -16.50
N VAL A 298 4.99 -3.59 -15.25
CA VAL A 298 3.87 -4.50 -14.92
C VAL A 298 2.55 -3.93 -15.42
N TYR A 299 2.30 -2.63 -15.24
CA TYR A 299 1.07 -1.97 -15.70
C TYR A 299 0.86 -2.14 -17.22
N PHE A 300 1.94 -2.10 -18.01
CA PHE A 300 1.90 -2.31 -19.46
C PHE A 300 2.03 -3.79 -19.90
N GLY A 301 2.12 -4.73 -18.94
CA GLY A 301 2.28 -6.16 -19.23
C GLY A 301 3.69 -6.54 -19.73
N GLU A 302 4.68 -5.68 -19.55
CA GLU A 302 6.08 -5.89 -19.94
C GLU A 302 6.81 -6.77 -18.89
N PHE A 303 6.25 -7.95 -18.62
CA PHE A 303 6.64 -8.74 -17.44
C PHE A 303 8.11 -9.18 -17.41
N ASN A 304 8.73 -9.44 -18.57
CA ASN A 304 10.16 -9.77 -18.64
C ASN A 304 11.05 -8.58 -18.22
N ALA A 305 10.73 -7.39 -18.71
CA ALA A 305 11.45 -6.17 -18.34
C ALA A 305 11.21 -5.84 -16.85
N ALA A 306 9.96 -5.97 -16.40
CA ALA A 306 9.61 -5.80 -15.00
C ALA A 306 10.38 -6.74 -14.07
N ALA A 307 10.48 -8.03 -14.42
CA ALA A 307 11.24 -9.01 -13.64
C ALA A 307 12.72 -8.60 -13.54
N ALA A 308 13.33 -8.10 -14.61
CA ALA A 308 14.72 -7.63 -14.59
C ALA A 308 14.90 -6.36 -13.73
N SER A 309 13.96 -5.42 -13.78
CA SER A 309 13.95 -4.23 -12.92
C SER A 309 13.80 -4.61 -11.44
N PHE A 310 12.90 -5.53 -11.11
CA PHE A 310 12.74 -6.03 -9.75
C PHE A 310 13.95 -6.81 -9.26
N ASP A 311 14.63 -7.58 -10.12
CA ASP A 311 15.88 -8.23 -9.77
C ASP A 311 16.94 -7.20 -9.33
N GLN A 312 17.10 -6.11 -10.09
CA GLN A 312 18.04 -5.05 -9.72
C GLN A 312 17.67 -4.41 -8.39
N ALA A 313 16.40 -4.07 -8.18
CA ALA A 313 15.92 -3.53 -6.90
C ALA A 313 16.24 -4.47 -5.72
N ARG A 314 16.02 -5.78 -5.89
CA ARG A 314 16.29 -6.81 -4.87
C ARG A 314 17.79 -7.01 -4.62
N LEU A 315 18.63 -6.88 -5.65
CA LEU A 315 20.09 -6.97 -5.52
C LEU A 315 20.68 -5.78 -4.75
N ILE A 316 20.12 -4.58 -4.93
CA ILE A 316 20.53 -3.37 -4.23
C ILE A 316 20.05 -3.42 -2.76
N GLY A 317 18.82 -3.89 -2.55
CA GLY A 317 18.20 -4.03 -1.23
C GLY A 317 16.91 -3.23 -1.12
N LEU A 318 15.88 -3.86 -0.54
CA LEU A 318 14.57 -3.28 -0.31
C LEU A 318 14.19 -3.44 1.17
N PRO A 319 13.30 -2.58 1.69
CA PRO A 319 12.76 -2.75 3.03
C PRO A 319 12.14 -4.14 3.23
N MET A 320 12.28 -4.69 4.43
CA MET A 320 11.80 -6.03 4.79
C MET A 320 10.30 -6.18 4.50
N ARG A 321 9.52 -5.11 4.73
CA ARG A 321 8.06 -5.10 4.54
C ARG A 321 7.62 -4.62 3.16
N MET A 322 8.52 -4.45 2.19
CA MET A 322 8.15 -3.95 0.86
C MET A 322 6.98 -4.73 0.25
N LEU A 323 7.03 -6.07 0.33
CA LEU A 323 6.01 -6.97 -0.21
C LEU A 323 4.74 -7.08 0.66
N ARG A 324 4.64 -6.32 1.76
CA ARG A 324 3.37 -6.12 2.48
C ARG A 324 2.47 -5.12 1.76
N TYR A 325 3.07 -4.14 1.07
CA TYR A 325 2.36 -3.01 0.47
C TYR A 325 2.42 -3.03 -1.07
N GLN A 326 3.44 -3.67 -1.67
CA GLN A 326 3.66 -3.62 -3.12
C GLN A 326 3.93 -5.01 -3.70
N PHE A 327 3.05 -5.44 -4.60
CA PHE A 327 2.96 -6.84 -5.06
C PHE A 327 3.45 -7.09 -6.49
N GLY A 328 3.91 -6.05 -7.20
CA GLY A 328 4.39 -6.14 -8.59
C GLY A 328 5.39 -7.27 -8.88
N PRO A 329 6.37 -7.56 -7.99
CA PRO A 329 7.29 -8.68 -8.20
C PRO A 329 6.58 -10.03 -8.35
N PHE A 330 5.49 -10.30 -7.61
CA PHE A 330 4.74 -11.54 -7.74
C PHE A 330 4.12 -11.70 -9.13
N PHE A 331 3.50 -10.62 -9.65
CA PHE A 331 2.94 -10.59 -11.00
C PHE A 331 4.03 -10.86 -12.06
N ALA A 332 5.14 -10.12 -12.00
CA ALA A 332 6.22 -10.25 -12.97
C ALA A 332 6.80 -11.67 -12.99
N TYR A 333 7.12 -12.25 -11.83
CA TYR A 333 7.69 -13.60 -11.77
C TYR A 333 6.68 -14.70 -12.14
N TYR A 334 5.40 -14.53 -11.80
CA TYR A 334 4.35 -15.41 -12.25
C TYR A 334 4.21 -15.42 -13.78
N HIS A 335 4.18 -14.26 -14.44
CA HIS A 335 4.01 -14.19 -15.89
C HIS A 335 5.27 -14.56 -16.69
N THR A 336 6.46 -14.47 -16.10
CA THR A 336 7.73 -14.83 -16.73
C THR A 336 8.18 -16.28 -16.46
N ASN A 337 7.36 -17.05 -15.75
CA ASN A 337 7.67 -18.45 -15.40
C ASN A 337 8.91 -18.61 -14.51
N ARG A 338 9.23 -17.59 -13.71
CA ARG A 338 10.27 -17.64 -12.67
C ARG A 338 9.68 -18.14 -11.36
N GLN A 339 9.29 -19.40 -11.35
CA GLN A 339 8.58 -20.03 -10.25
C GLN A 339 9.40 -20.02 -8.94
N ASP A 340 10.71 -20.25 -9.02
CA ASP A 340 11.58 -20.27 -7.83
C ASP A 340 11.65 -18.89 -7.15
N ASP A 341 11.73 -17.81 -7.93
CA ASP A 341 11.69 -16.44 -7.40
C ASP A 341 10.32 -16.10 -6.79
N LEU A 342 9.22 -16.49 -7.46
CA LEU A 342 7.88 -16.31 -6.93
C LEU A 342 7.71 -17.01 -5.59
N ASN A 343 8.05 -18.30 -5.51
CA ASN A 343 7.95 -19.09 -4.29
C ASN A 343 8.82 -18.52 -3.16
N GLN A 344 10.05 -18.12 -3.48
CA GLN A 344 10.97 -17.52 -2.52
C GLN A 344 10.39 -16.22 -1.92
N LEU A 345 9.84 -15.33 -2.76
CA LEU A 345 9.25 -14.08 -2.28
C LEU A 345 7.95 -14.31 -1.50
N VAL A 346 7.12 -15.26 -1.92
CA VAL A 346 5.89 -15.63 -1.20
C VAL A 346 6.23 -16.19 0.19
N ASP A 347 7.18 -17.11 0.28
CA ASP A 347 7.60 -17.68 1.56
C ASP A 347 8.23 -16.62 2.47
N TYR A 348 9.05 -15.72 1.91
CA TYR A 348 9.61 -14.58 2.64
C TYR A 348 8.51 -13.66 3.20
N ALA A 349 7.57 -13.24 2.34
CA ALA A 349 6.51 -12.33 2.72
C ALA A 349 5.55 -12.94 3.77
N LEU A 350 5.25 -14.24 3.69
CA LEU A 350 4.47 -14.96 4.71
C LEU A 350 5.24 -15.19 6.00
N ALA A 351 6.56 -15.26 5.97
CA ALA A 351 7.36 -15.29 7.21
C ALA A 351 7.25 -13.97 7.98
N ILE A 352 7.12 -12.84 7.27
CA ILE A 352 6.94 -11.49 7.83
C ILE A 352 5.49 -11.20 8.23
N THR A 353 4.54 -11.51 7.35
CA THR A 353 3.11 -11.27 7.54
C THR A 353 2.32 -12.54 7.20
N PRO A 354 2.21 -13.50 8.14
CA PRO A 354 1.62 -14.81 7.88
C PRO A 354 0.15 -14.80 7.45
N ASN A 355 -0.57 -13.72 7.77
CA ASN A 355 -1.98 -13.50 7.46
C ASN A 355 -2.17 -12.46 6.35
N SER A 356 -1.16 -12.17 5.53
CA SER A 356 -1.34 -11.29 4.39
C SER A 356 -2.24 -11.96 3.35
N GLU A 357 -3.42 -11.39 3.14
CA GLU A 357 -4.38 -11.85 2.14
C GLU A 357 -3.74 -11.91 0.75
N ASP A 358 -3.12 -10.81 0.32
CA ASP A 358 -2.48 -10.68 -1.00
C ASP A 358 -1.43 -11.78 -1.24
N VAL A 359 -0.56 -12.02 -0.24
CA VAL A 359 0.51 -13.01 -0.37
C VAL A 359 -0.05 -14.43 -0.36
N LEU A 360 -1.11 -14.70 0.41
CA LEU A 360 -1.80 -16.00 0.39
C LEU A 360 -2.47 -16.26 -0.97
N ILE A 361 -3.05 -15.23 -1.60
CA ILE A 361 -3.54 -15.31 -2.98
C ILE A 361 -2.40 -15.66 -3.93
N TRP A 362 -1.25 -14.98 -3.84
CA TRP A 362 -0.10 -15.28 -4.68
C TRP A 362 0.48 -16.68 -4.46
N ARG A 363 0.45 -17.19 -3.23
CA ARG A 363 0.79 -18.59 -2.95
C ARG A 363 -0.18 -19.55 -3.64
N GLY A 364 -1.47 -19.24 -3.61
CA GLY A 364 -2.49 -20.01 -4.32
C GLY A 364 -2.23 -20.07 -5.83
N TRP A 365 -1.92 -18.92 -6.45
CA TRP A 365 -1.56 -18.86 -7.87
C TRP A 365 -0.27 -19.62 -8.19
N ALA A 366 0.76 -19.51 -7.34
CA ALA A 366 2.00 -20.26 -7.49
C ALA A 366 1.75 -21.79 -7.50
N LEU A 367 0.99 -22.29 -6.52
CA LEU A 367 0.61 -23.71 -6.42
C LEU A 367 -0.27 -24.17 -7.57
N HIS A 368 -1.19 -23.32 -8.03
CA HIS A 368 -2.01 -23.60 -9.20
C HIS A 368 -1.15 -23.83 -10.44
N LYS A 369 -0.13 -22.98 -10.64
CA LYS A 369 0.80 -23.09 -11.77
C LYS A 369 1.66 -24.35 -11.73
N GLU A 370 1.95 -24.85 -10.53
CA GLU A 370 2.61 -26.14 -10.30
C GLU A 370 1.67 -27.35 -10.51
N GLY A 371 0.38 -27.12 -10.79
CA GLY A 371 -0.63 -28.16 -10.94
C GLY A 371 -1.22 -28.67 -9.62
N ASN A 372 -0.86 -28.05 -8.49
CA ASN A 372 -1.34 -28.45 -7.17
C ASN A 372 -2.65 -27.72 -6.81
N ILE A 373 -3.71 -28.04 -7.56
CA ILE A 373 -5.01 -27.35 -7.49
C ILE A 373 -5.63 -27.37 -6.08
N ASN A 374 -5.57 -28.50 -5.38
CA ASN A 374 -6.15 -28.61 -4.04
C ASN A 374 -5.42 -27.73 -3.03
N ALA A 375 -4.08 -27.65 -3.10
CA ALA A 375 -3.31 -26.78 -2.24
C ALA A 375 -3.56 -25.30 -2.60
N ALA A 376 -3.72 -24.97 -3.88
CA ALA A 376 -4.09 -23.62 -4.32
C ALA A 376 -5.42 -23.16 -3.71
N ILE A 377 -6.46 -24.00 -3.80
CA ILE A 377 -7.77 -23.74 -3.18
C ILE A 377 -7.64 -23.52 -1.67
N GLN A 378 -6.79 -24.31 -0.99
CA GLN A 378 -6.56 -24.12 0.44
C GLN A 378 -5.95 -22.74 0.74
N GLN A 379 -4.99 -22.27 -0.05
CA GLN A 379 -4.41 -20.93 0.17
C GLN A 379 -5.42 -19.83 -0.10
N PHE A 380 -6.26 -19.96 -1.13
CA PHE A 380 -7.34 -18.99 -1.38
C PHE A 380 -8.37 -18.94 -0.24
N ARG A 381 -8.68 -20.07 0.39
CA ARG A 381 -9.52 -20.09 1.61
C ARG A 381 -8.84 -19.41 2.79
N LEU A 382 -7.54 -19.64 3.00
CA LEU A 382 -6.80 -18.93 4.04
C LEU A 382 -6.76 -17.42 3.78
N ALA A 383 -6.62 -16.99 2.53
CA ALA A 383 -6.72 -15.58 2.15
C ALA A 383 -8.12 -15.03 2.48
N GLN A 384 -9.18 -15.77 2.18
CA GLN A 384 -10.55 -15.37 2.51
C GLN A 384 -10.80 -15.34 4.02
N GLU A 385 -10.18 -16.24 4.79
CA GLU A 385 -10.20 -16.17 6.25
C GLU A 385 -9.45 -14.93 6.78
N ALA A 386 -8.39 -14.50 6.10
CA ALA A 386 -7.64 -13.28 6.44
C ALA A 386 -8.40 -12.00 6.07
N ASN A 387 -9.19 -12.03 5.00
CA ASN A 387 -10.14 -10.98 4.65
C ASN A 387 -11.44 -11.55 4.03
N PRO A 388 -12.50 -11.71 4.84
CA PRO A 388 -13.78 -12.26 4.37
C PRO A 388 -14.51 -11.38 3.35
N LYS A 389 -14.11 -10.10 3.22
CA LYS A 389 -14.69 -9.15 2.26
C LYS A 389 -13.77 -8.87 1.06
N SER A 390 -12.68 -9.63 0.95
CA SER A 390 -11.78 -9.59 -0.19
C SER A 390 -12.53 -9.70 -1.52
N ILE A 391 -12.28 -8.73 -2.39
CA ILE A 391 -12.78 -8.75 -3.77
C ILE A 391 -11.99 -9.70 -4.69
N TYR A 392 -10.85 -10.22 -4.22
CA TYR A 392 -9.91 -11.04 -5.00
C TYR A 392 -10.08 -12.55 -4.79
N THR A 393 -10.38 -12.98 -3.57
CA THR A 393 -10.44 -14.40 -3.19
C THR A 393 -11.60 -15.16 -3.83
N GLY A 394 -12.79 -14.56 -3.90
CA GLY A 394 -13.97 -15.17 -4.49
C GLY A 394 -13.78 -15.53 -5.98
N PRO A 395 -13.32 -14.60 -6.83
CA PRO A 395 -12.96 -14.90 -8.21
C PRO A 395 -11.88 -15.99 -8.33
N ALA A 396 -10.85 -15.98 -7.47
CA ALA A 396 -9.78 -16.98 -7.48
C ALA A 396 -10.31 -18.40 -7.18
N LEU A 397 -11.14 -18.56 -6.14
CA LEU A 397 -11.78 -19.84 -5.79
C LEU A 397 -12.69 -20.34 -6.92
N THR A 398 -13.54 -19.45 -7.44
CA THR A 398 -14.49 -19.78 -8.50
C THR A 398 -13.78 -20.21 -9.78
N SER A 399 -12.64 -19.59 -10.12
CA SER A 399 -11.84 -19.95 -11.29
C SER A 399 -11.33 -21.40 -11.25
N LEU A 400 -11.18 -21.97 -10.05
CA LEU A 400 -10.77 -23.36 -9.84
C LEU A 400 -11.95 -24.30 -9.52
N GLY A 401 -13.19 -23.84 -9.74
CA GLY A 401 -14.39 -24.62 -9.46
C GLY A 401 -14.71 -24.81 -7.97
N ALA A 402 -14.08 -24.03 -7.08
CA ALA A 402 -14.39 -24.02 -5.66
C ALA A 402 -15.45 -22.95 -5.36
N THR A 403 -16.35 -23.27 -4.43
CA THR A 403 -17.31 -22.29 -3.92
C THR A 403 -16.60 -21.31 -2.99
N PRO A 404 -16.79 -19.99 -3.18
CA PRO A 404 -16.38 -18.97 -2.23
C PRO A 404 -17.05 -19.12 -0.87
#